data_AF-A0A2W7MJ31-F1
#
_entry.id   AF-A0A2W7MJ31-F1
#
_cell.length_a   1.000
_cell.length_b   1.000
_cell.length_c   1.000
_cell.angle_alpha   90.00
_cell.angle_beta   90.00
_cell.angle_gamma   90.00
#
_symmetry.space_group_name_H-M   'P 1'
#
loop_
_entity.id
_entity.type
_entity.pdbx_description
1 polymer ?
#
loop_
_entity_poly.entity_id
_entity_poly.type
_entity_poly.pdbx_seq_one_letter_code
_entity_poly.pdbx_strand_id
1 'polypeptide(L)'
;MKVEIIIRQFMVILMVIAIFFISACSEKDNIAHFSSKEETLEHFVQNENIKGNIDLITTTNDESLLVIQSSGNIYFVGELVEDKEGYYAKRISDNVEMTIGASWELNTMNKNEYTIFFEKNKEDANYIHFSNGEYDISLVEGHTISENTLALTSAIKEVETVKD
;
A
#
# COMPACT_ATOMS: atom_id res chain seq x y z
N MET A 1 34.05 50.67 -16.13
CA MET A 1 34.85 49.42 -16.22
C MET A 1 34.79 48.52 -14.98
N LYS A 2 35.40 48.82 -13.81
CA LYS A 2 35.34 47.91 -12.64
C LYS A 2 33.92 47.71 -12.06
N VAL A 3 33.10 48.76 -12.06
CA VAL A 3 31.73 48.72 -11.51
C VAL A 3 30.77 47.91 -12.39
N GLU A 4 30.89 48.01 -13.72
CA GLU A 4 30.05 47.25 -14.66
C GLU A 4 30.32 45.74 -14.61
N ILE A 5 31.58 45.35 -14.36
CA ILE A 5 31.96 43.94 -14.20
C ILE A 5 31.33 43.35 -12.93
N ILE A 6 31.34 44.11 -11.83
CA ILE A 6 30.73 43.70 -10.56
C ILE A 6 29.21 43.57 -10.71
N ILE A 7 28.55 44.52 -11.37
CA ILE A 7 27.09 44.47 -11.60
C ILE A 7 26.70 43.26 -12.47
N ARG A 8 27.46 42.97 -13.53
CA ARG A 8 27.22 41.79 -14.37
C ARG A 8 27.40 40.48 -13.59
N GLN A 9 28.45 40.37 -12.76
CA GLN A 9 28.65 39.18 -11.92
C GLN A 9 27.52 39.00 -10.90
N PHE A 10 27.05 40.09 -10.28
CA PHE A 10 25.95 40.05 -9.33
C PHE A 10 24.64 39.61 -9.99
N MET A 11 24.37 40.09 -11.20
CA MET A 11 23.17 39.75 -11.96
C MET A 11 23.16 38.27 -12.39
N VAL A 12 24.31 37.72 -12.78
CA VAL A 12 24.44 36.28 -13.12
C VAL A 12 24.25 35.42 -11.86
N ILE A 13 24.82 35.81 -10.72
CA ILE A 13 24.64 35.10 -9.45
C ILE A 13 23.16 35.12 -9.02
N LEU A 14 22.47 36.26 -9.17
CA LEU A 14 21.04 36.37 -8.84
C LEU A 14 20.16 35.48 -9.75
N MET A 15 20.51 35.38 -11.03
CA MET A 15 19.80 34.53 -12.00
C MET A 15 20.00 33.04 -11.69
N VAL A 16 21.20 32.65 -11.28
CA VAL A 16 21.50 31.26 -10.87
C VAL A 16 20.76 30.90 -9.58
N ILE A 17 20.68 31.81 -8.60
CA ILE A 17 19.94 31.60 -7.35
C ILE A 17 18.43 31.46 -7.61
N ALA A 18 17.86 32.24 -8.54
CA ALA A 18 16.44 32.15 -8.90
C ALA A 18 16.07 30.79 -9.52
N ILE A 19 17.00 30.12 -10.23
CA ILE A 19 16.79 28.78 -10.79
C ILE A 19 16.71 27.70 -9.69
N PHE A 20 17.39 27.88 -8.56
CA PHE A 20 17.30 26.95 -7.43
C PHE A 20 15.97 27.03 -6.66
N PHE A 21 15.26 28.15 -6.73
CA PHE A 21 13.96 28.31 -6.06
C PHE A 21 12.78 27.68 -6.82
N ILE A 22 12.96 27.25 -8.08
CA ILE A 22 11.89 26.66 -8.89
C ILE A 22 11.84 25.13 -8.80
N SER A 23 12.82 24.49 -8.13
CA SER A 23 12.93 23.02 -8.06
C SER A 23 12.33 22.40 -6.79
N ALA A 24 11.64 23.18 -5.97
CA ALA A 24 11.02 22.70 -4.72
C ALA A 24 9.48 22.72 -4.79
N CYS A 25 8.89 22.29 -5.91
CA CYS A 25 7.56 21.70 -5.85
C CYS A 25 7.74 20.25 -5.43
N SER A 26 7.71 19.99 -4.12
CA SER A 26 7.44 18.63 -3.64
C SER A 26 6.03 18.29 -4.08
N GLU A 27 5.88 17.32 -4.97
CA GLU A 27 4.60 16.63 -5.17
C GLU A 27 4.19 16.08 -3.80
N LYS A 28 3.31 16.80 -3.11
CA LYS A 28 2.52 16.16 -2.07
C LYS A 28 1.66 15.16 -2.83
N ASP A 29 1.81 13.87 -2.53
CA ASP A 29 0.84 12.84 -2.91
C ASP A 29 -0.56 13.39 -2.60
N ASN A 30 -1.25 13.92 -3.60
CA ASN A 30 -2.64 14.32 -3.47
C ASN A 30 -3.44 13.02 -3.52
N ILE A 31 -3.61 12.40 -2.36
CA ILE A 31 -4.51 11.27 -2.21
C ILE A 31 -5.92 11.80 -2.45
N ALA A 32 -6.65 11.17 -3.37
CA ALA A 32 -8.02 11.53 -3.68
C ALA A 32 -8.97 10.91 -2.64
N HIS A 33 -9.83 11.75 -2.06
CA HIS A 33 -10.91 11.33 -1.17
C HIS A 33 -12.23 11.28 -1.92
N PHE A 34 -13.07 10.33 -1.54
CA PHE A 34 -14.38 10.10 -2.12
C PHE A 34 -15.45 9.97 -1.04
N SER A 35 -16.71 10.10 -1.46
CA SER A 35 -17.83 10.13 -0.53
C SER A 35 -18.26 8.75 -0.03
N SER A 36 -17.88 7.68 -0.74
CA SER A 36 -18.23 6.31 -0.38
C SER A 36 -17.08 5.33 -0.60
N LYS A 37 -17.13 4.21 0.14
CA LYS A 37 -16.21 3.07 0.01
C LYS A 37 -16.17 2.55 -1.43
N GLU A 38 -17.33 2.44 -2.09
CA GLU A 38 -17.46 1.90 -3.44
C GLU A 38 -16.76 2.79 -4.47
N GLU A 39 -16.97 4.10 -4.40
CA GLU A 39 -16.34 5.08 -5.29
C GLU A 39 -14.81 5.06 -5.13
N THR A 40 -14.31 4.99 -3.89
CA THR A 40 -12.89 4.85 -3.59
C THR A 40 -12.29 3.58 -4.19
N LEU A 41 -12.97 2.43 -4.02
CA LEU A 41 -12.49 1.15 -4.53
C LEU A 41 -12.49 1.12 -6.06
N GLU A 42 -13.52 1.66 -6.72
CA GLU A 42 -13.57 1.77 -8.17
C GLU A 42 -12.41 2.63 -8.69
N HIS A 43 -12.19 3.81 -8.10
CA HIS A 43 -11.08 4.68 -8.46
C HIS A 43 -9.73 4.00 -8.24
N PHE A 44 -9.55 3.29 -7.12
CA PHE A 44 -8.32 2.59 -6.80
C PHE A 44 -8.02 1.45 -7.78
N VAL A 45 -9.03 0.65 -8.13
CA VAL A 45 -8.93 -0.41 -9.15
C VAL A 45 -8.48 0.14 -10.50
N GLN A 46 -9.06 1.27 -10.92
CA GLN A 46 -8.71 1.92 -12.18
C GLN A 46 -7.30 2.50 -12.15
N ASN A 47 -6.95 3.23 -11.09
CA ASN A 47 -5.66 3.90 -10.97
C ASN A 47 -4.49 2.92 -10.87
N GLU A 48 -4.66 1.82 -10.12
CA GLU A 48 -3.65 0.75 -9.99
C GLU A 48 -3.74 -0.30 -11.10
N ASN A 49 -4.70 -0.17 -12.04
CA ASN A 49 -4.94 -1.10 -13.14
C ASN A 49 -5.05 -2.57 -12.65
N ILE A 50 -5.82 -2.77 -11.57
CA ILE A 50 -6.07 -4.07 -10.96
C ILE A 50 -7.00 -4.89 -11.87
N LYS A 51 -6.56 -6.09 -12.24
CA LYS A 51 -7.33 -7.01 -13.11
C LYS A 51 -7.77 -8.27 -12.39
N GLY A 52 -7.05 -8.69 -11.34
CA GLY A 52 -7.37 -9.88 -10.55
C GLY A 52 -8.29 -9.60 -9.36
N ASN A 53 -8.20 -10.47 -8.36
CA ASN A 53 -9.04 -10.50 -7.18
C ASN A 53 -8.65 -9.45 -6.14
N ILE A 54 -9.62 -9.03 -5.34
CA ILE A 54 -9.43 -8.16 -4.18
C ILE A 54 -10.25 -8.72 -3.01
N ASP A 55 -9.56 -9.06 -1.93
CA ASP A 55 -10.19 -9.29 -0.63
C ASP A 55 -9.86 -8.13 0.31
N LEU A 56 -10.89 -7.67 1.03
CA LEU A 56 -10.77 -6.70 2.10
C LEU A 56 -10.66 -7.45 3.43
N ILE A 57 -9.53 -7.29 4.10
CA ILE A 57 -9.26 -7.82 5.43
C ILE A 57 -9.47 -6.71 6.45
N THR A 58 -10.37 -6.93 7.39
CA THR A 58 -10.41 -6.13 8.62
C THR A 58 -9.49 -6.77 9.65
N THR A 59 -8.52 -6.01 10.16
CA THR A 59 -7.58 -6.48 11.19
C THR A 59 -8.21 -6.44 12.59
N THR A 60 -7.57 -7.08 13.56
CA THR A 60 -7.92 -6.97 14.99
C THR A 60 -7.78 -5.55 15.55
N ASN A 61 -7.04 -4.67 14.86
CA ASN A 61 -6.91 -3.24 15.18
C ASN A 61 -7.87 -2.36 14.36
N ASP A 62 -8.90 -2.97 13.74
CA ASP A 62 -9.93 -2.31 12.93
C ASP A 62 -9.39 -1.56 11.69
N GLU A 63 -8.24 -2.00 11.16
CA GLU A 63 -7.68 -1.48 9.89
C GLU A 63 -8.20 -2.29 8.71
N SER A 64 -8.39 -1.65 7.56
CA SER A 64 -8.95 -2.27 6.35
C SER A 64 -7.87 -2.45 5.29
N LEU A 65 -7.30 -3.65 5.19
CA LEU A 65 -6.27 -4.00 4.22
C LEU A 65 -6.90 -4.59 2.97
N LEU A 66 -6.48 -4.12 1.80
CA LEU A 66 -6.88 -4.64 0.50
C LEU A 66 -5.80 -5.59 0.01
N VAL A 67 -6.04 -6.89 0.09
CA VAL A 67 -5.16 -7.92 -0.46
C VAL A 67 -5.51 -8.14 -1.93
N ILE A 68 -4.57 -7.86 -2.82
CA ILE A 68 -4.87 -7.66 -4.24
C ILE A 68 -3.99 -8.54 -5.09
N GLN A 69 -4.63 -9.27 -6.01
CA GLN A 69 -3.98 -9.83 -7.19
C GLN A 69 -4.06 -8.81 -8.33
N SER A 70 -2.94 -8.15 -8.64
CA SER A 70 -2.87 -7.12 -9.67
C SER A 70 -3.12 -7.70 -11.07
N SER A 71 -2.26 -8.62 -11.48
CA SER A 71 -2.36 -9.33 -12.76
C SER A 71 -1.50 -10.58 -12.75
N GLY A 72 -2.02 -11.71 -13.27
CA GLY A 72 -1.29 -12.98 -13.24
C GLY A 72 -0.90 -13.34 -11.80
N ASN A 73 0.38 -13.60 -11.55
CA ASN A 73 0.87 -13.98 -10.22
C ASN A 73 1.43 -12.80 -9.42
N ILE A 74 1.11 -11.56 -9.76
CA ILE A 74 1.61 -10.36 -9.06
C ILE A 74 0.59 -9.90 -8.03
N TYR A 75 1.02 -9.77 -6.78
CA TYR A 75 0.18 -9.38 -5.64
C TYR A 75 0.78 -8.18 -4.91
N PHE A 76 -0.08 -7.40 -4.26
CA PHE A 76 0.34 -6.35 -3.34
C PHE A 76 -0.77 -6.10 -2.31
N VAL A 77 -0.47 -5.29 -1.30
CA VAL A 77 -1.42 -4.87 -0.28
C VAL A 77 -1.65 -3.37 -0.38
N GLY A 78 -2.92 -2.97 -0.39
CA GLY A 78 -3.37 -1.61 -0.16
C GLY A 78 -4.05 -1.46 1.19
N GLU A 79 -4.40 -0.24 1.55
CA GLU A 79 -5.19 0.09 2.73
C GLU A 79 -6.31 1.03 2.34
N LEU A 80 -7.53 0.71 2.78
CA LEU A 80 -8.72 1.54 2.69
C LEU A 80 -8.87 2.29 4.01
N VAL A 81 -8.99 3.61 3.95
CA VAL A 81 -9.09 4.47 5.13
C VAL A 81 -10.33 5.37 5.01
N GLU A 82 -11.05 5.50 6.11
CA GLU A 82 -12.09 6.51 6.30
C GLU A 82 -11.57 7.60 7.24
N ASP A 83 -11.61 8.85 6.81
CA ASP A 83 -11.29 10.01 7.63
C ASP A 83 -12.37 11.09 7.52
N LYS A 84 -12.09 12.27 8.09
CA LYS A 84 -13.02 13.42 8.10
C LYS A 84 -13.33 13.98 6.69
N GLU A 85 -12.50 13.70 5.70
CA GLU A 85 -12.59 14.18 4.32
C GLU A 85 -13.28 13.14 3.41
N GLY A 86 -13.42 11.90 3.88
CA GLY A 86 -14.13 10.82 3.22
C GLY A 86 -13.32 9.52 3.21
N TYR A 87 -13.49 8.72 2.18
CA TYR A 87 -12.77 7.47 1.99
C TYR A 87 -11.62 7.65 0.99
N TYR A 88 -10.47 7.04 1.29
CA TYR A 88 -9.37 6.93 0.34
C TYR A 88 -8.71 5.55 0.41
N ALA A 89 -8.03 5.17 -0.66
CA ALA A 89 -7.24 3.94 -0.69
C ALA A 89 -5.83 4.22 -1.19
N LYS A 90 -4.84 3.55 -0.61
CA LYS A 90 -3.42 3.69 -0.98
C LYS A 90 -2.73 2.34 -0.98
N ARG A 91 -1.84 2.10 -1.95
CA ARG A 91 -0.91 0.96 -1.90
C ARG A 91 0.07 1.14 -0.74
N ILE A 92 0.24 0.11 0.09
CA ILE A 92 1.14 0.11 1.26
C ILE A 92 2.26 -0.93 1.19
N SER A 93 2.26 -1.81 0.19
CA SER A 93 3.36 -2.75 -0.06
C SER A 93 3.86 -2.69 -1.51
N ASP A 94 5.08 -3.19 -1.72
CA ASP A 94 5.58 -3.48 -3.06
C ASP A 94 4.81 -4.63 -3.72
N ASN A 95 5.00 -4.77 -5.04
CA ASN A 95 4.53 -5.92 -5.80
C ASN A 95 5.39 -7.15 -5.49
N VAL A 96 4.72 -8.28 -5.25
CA VAL A 96 5.35 -9.58 -5.02
C VAL A 96 4.85 -10.55 -6.07
N GLU A 97 5.79 -11.18 -6.80
CA GLU A 97 5.48 -12.26 -7.73
C GLU A 97 5.40 -13.60 -6.99
N MET A 98 4.23 -14.22 -7.01
CA MET A 98 3.96 -15.50 -6.35
C MET A 98 4.38 -16.69 -7.21
N THR A 99 4.97 -17.70 -6.56
CA THR A 99 5.28 -18.99 -7.17
C THR A 99 4.61 -20.15 -6.41
N ILE A 100 5.19 -20.53 -5.27
CA ILE A 100 4.65 -21.58 -4.38
C ILE A 100 3.94 -20.95 -3.18
N GLY A 101 4.32 -19.73 -2.84
CA GLY A 101 3.83 -18.91 -1.74
C GLY A 101 4.79 -17.73 -1.57
N ALA A 102 4.48 -16.83 -0.63
CA ALA A 102 5.40 -15.79 -0.20
C ALA A 102 5.00 -15.26 1.16
N SER A 103 5.91 -14.54 1.80
CA SER A 103 5.59 -13.71 2.95
C SER A 103 6.33 -12.39 2.84
N TRP A 104 5.71 -11.32 3.30
CA TRP A 104 6.36 -10.03 3.37
C TRP A 104 5.78 -9.15 4.46
N GLU A 105 6.63 -8.24 4.91
CA GLU A 105 6.36 -7.24 5.92
C GLU A 105 5.61 -6.06 5.31
N LEU A 106 4.65 -5.51 6.05
CA LEU A 106 3.91 -4.32 5.66
C LEU A 106 3.72 -3.39 6.86
N ASN A 107 3.53 -2.11 6.55
CA ASN A 107 3.25 -1.06 7.53
C ASN A 107 1.96 -0.37 7.11
N THR A 108 1.01 -0.26 8.03
CA THR A 108 -0.21 0.50 7.78
C THR A 108 0.02 2.00 7.90
N MET A 109 -0.96 2.77 7.48
CA MET A 109 -0.97 4.23 7.61
C MET A 109 -0.92 4.68 9.08
N ASN A 110 -1.42 3.85 10.01
CA ASN A 110 -1.30 4.07 11.45
C ASN A 110 0.02 3.57 12.06
N LYS A 111 0.94 3.06 11.22
CA LYS A 111 2.24 2.50 11.60
C LYS A 111 2.16 1.20 12.40
N ASN A 112 1.06 0.46 12.27
CA ASN A 112 1.02 -0.91 12.75
C ASN A 112 1.83 -1.78 11.80
N GLU A 113 2.63 -2.66 12.38
CA GLU A 113 3.50 -3.57 11.66
C GLU A 113 2.81 -4.92 11.51
N TYR A 114 2.85 -5.48 10.32
CA TYR A 114 2.32 -6.81 10.06
C TYR A 114 3.22 -7.59 9.12
N THR A 115 3.07 -8.91 9.14
CA THR A 115 3.58 -9.80 8.11
C THR A 115 2.42 -10.59 7.53
N ILE A 116 2.28 -10.57 6.21
CA ILE A 116 1.30 -11.38 5.49
C ILE A 116 2.00 -12.62 4.92
N PHE A 117 1.34 -13.77 5.03
CA PHE A 117 1.79 -15.05 4.50
C PHE A 117 0.78 -15.56 3.49
N PHE A 118 1.29 -16.10 2.38
CA PHE A 118 0.53 -16.77 1.32
C PHE A 118 1.08 -18.16 1.15
N GLU A 119 0.23 -19.16 1.32
CA GLU A 119 0.60 -20.57 1.17
C GLU A 119 -0.47 -21.34 0.42
N LYS A 120 -0.11 -22.46 -0.19
CA LYS A 120 -1.05 -23.32 -0.92
C LYS A 120 -1.50 -24.48 -0.04
N ASN A 121 -2.81 -24.76 0.01
CA ASN A 121 -3.40 -25.92 0.70
C ASN A 121 -3.08 -25.95 2.20
N LYS A 122 -3.23 -24.82 2.89
CA LYS A 122 -3.09 -24.75 4.34
C LYS A 122 -4.43 -24.97 5.04
N GLU A 123 -4.51 -26.10 5.74
CA GLU A 123 -5.63 -26.44 6.61
C GLU A 123 -5.34 -26.05 8.08
N ASP A 124 -4.89 -24.82 8.32
CA ASP A 124 -4.66 -24.27 9.66
C ASP A 124 -5.72 -23.21 9.97
N ALA A 125 -6.22 -23.17 11.20
CA ALA A 125 -7.26 -22.23 11.64
C ALA A 125 -6.82 -20.75 11.60
N ASN A 126 -5.51 -20.48 11.53
CA ASN A 126 -4.97 -19.13 11.39
C ASN A 126 -4.95 -18.64 9.94
N TYR A 127 -5.22 -19.53 8.99
CA TYR A 127 -5.28 -19.21 7.56
C TYR A 127 -6.72 -19.15 7.10
N ILE A 128 -6.96 -18.25 6.15
CA ILE A 128 -8.24 -18.11 5.46
C ILE A 128 -8.03 -18.23 3.97
N HIS A 129 -9.05 -18.65 3.26
CA HIS A 129 -8.95 -18.82 1.81
C HIS A 129 -9.01 -17.47 1.10
N PHE A 130 -8.03 -17.18 0.24
CA PHE A 130 -8.08 -16.02 -0.65
C PHE A 130 -9.04 -16.29 -1.80
N SER A 131 -9.85 -15.31 -2.18
CA SER A 131 -10.96 -15.49 -3.14
C SER A 131 -10.56 -16.05 -4.51
N ASN A 132 -9.29 -15.92 -4.91
CA ASN A 132 -8.83 -16.44 -6.19
C ASN A 132 -8.73 -17.97 -6.27
N GLY A 133 -8.91 -18.70 -5.16
CA GLY A 133 -8.90 -20.16 -5.16
C GLY A 133 -7.53 -20.81 -5.05
N GLU A 134 -6.44 -20.04 -5.10
CA GLU A 134 -5.07 -20.57 -5.21
C GLU A 134 -4.29 -20.58 -3.89
N TYR A 135 -4.53 -19.59 -3.04
CA TYR A 135 -3.76 -19.37 -1.82
C TYR A 135 -4.66 -19.26 -0.60
N ASP A 136 -4.11 -19.69 0.51
CA ASP A 136 -4.59 -19.40 1.84
C ASP A 136 -3.67 -18.33 2.45
N ILE A 137 -4.26 -17.37 3.15
CA ILE A 137 -3.57 -16.21 3.70
C ILE A 137 -3.64 -16.18 5.22
N SER A 138 -2.55 -15.74 5.83
CA SER A 138 -2.46 -15.44 7.26
C SER A 138 -1.83 -14.06 7.44
N LEU A 139 -2.28 -13.33 8.45
CA LEU A 139 -1.72 -12.03 8.82
C LEU A 139 -1.34 -12.10 10.30
N VAL A 140 -0.12 -11.69 10.63
CA VAL A 140 0.37 -11.67 12.00
C VAL A 140 0.90 -10.29 12.34
N GLU A 141 0.78 -9.90 13.61
CA GLU A 141 1.35 -8.64 14.11
C GLU A 141 2.88 -8.71 14.14
N GLY A 142 3.51 -7.59 13.77
CA GLY A 142 4.94 -7.41 13.71
C GLY A 142 5.58 -7.88 12.41
N HIS A 143 6.81 -7.44 12.21
CA HIS A 143 7.68 -7.89 11.12
C HIS A 143 8.39 -9.19 11.51
N THR A 144 8.19 -10.25 10.73
CA THR A 144 8.79 -11.57 10.99
C THR A 144 9.18 -12.29 9.70
N ILE A 145 10.30 -13.01 9.76
CA ILE A 145 10.88 -13.74 8.63
C ILE A 145 10.40 -15.21 8.61
N SER A 146 9.91 -15.73 9.73
CA SER A 146 9.43 -17.11 9.81
C SER A 146 8.26 -17.25 10.76
N GLU A 147 7.27 -18.03 10.36
CA GLU A 147 6.16 -18.46 11.18
C GLU A 147 6.68 -19.46 12.24
N ASN A 148 7.30 -18.98 13.30
CA ASN A 148 7.83 -19.84 14.36
C ASN A 148 6.69 -20.26 15.31
N THR A 149 5.80 -21.11 14.78
CA THR A 149 4.88 -22.15 15.32
C THR A 149 4.37 -22.17 16.77
N LEU A 150 4.66 -21.22 17.64
CA LEU A 150 4.12 -21.20 19.00
C LEU A 150 3.37 -19.88 19.23
N ALA A 151 2.09 -19.89 18.82
CA ALA A 151 1.05 -18.92 19.17
C ALA A 151 1.06 -17.55 18.48
N LEU A 152 1.33 -17.50 17.16
CA LEU A 152 0.91 -16.33 16.39
C LEU A 152 -0.60 -16.40 16.22
N THR A 153 -1.31 -15.54 16.95
CA THR A 153 -2.75 -15.36 16.80
C THR A 153 -2.97 -14.57 15.52
N SER A 154 -3.84 -15.06 14.64
CA SER A 154 -4.19 -14.32 13.42
C SER A 154 -4.64 -12.91 13.77
N ALA A 155 -4.06 -11.92 13.08
CA ALA A 155 -4.45 -10.52 13.15
C ALA A 155 -5.69 -10.23 12.27
N ILE A 156 -6.28 -11.27 11.66
CA ILE A 156 -7.47 -11.16 10.83
C ILE A 156 -8.72 -11.28 11.71
N LYS A 157 -9.59 -10.28 11.65
CA LYS A 157 -10.89 -10.26 12.32
C LYS A 157 -12.01 -10.72 11.39
N GLU A 158 -12.02 -10.20 10.15
CA GLU A 158 -13.05 -10.47 9.15
C GLU A 158 -12.46 -10.31 7.74
N VAL A 159 -13.03 -11.02 6.77
CA VAL A 159 -12.71 -10.86 5.34
C VAL A 159 -13.96 -10.78 4.48
N GLU A 160 -13.93 -9.83 3.56
CA GLU A 160 -14.95 -9.57 2.55
C GLU A 160 -14.32 -9.61 1.15
N THR A 161 -14.88 -10.39 0.25
CA THR A 161 -14.48 -10.34 -1.17
C THR A 161 -15.07 -9.11 -1.83
N VAL A 162 -14.19 -8.23 -2.33
CA VAL A 162 -14.57 -6.98 -3.01
C VAL A 162 -14.72 -7.20 -4.51
N LYS A 163 -13.82 -8.00 -5.09
CA LYS A 163 -13.80 -8.28 -6.52
C LYS A 163 -13.25 -9.67 -6.78
N ASP A 164 -13.99 -10.45 -7.57
CA ASP A 164 -13.55 -11.74 -8.12
C ASP A 164 -12.97 -11.64 -9.55
#